data_AF-A0A350EZY2-F1
#
_entry.id   AF-A0A350EZY2-F1
#
_cell.length_a   1.000
_cell.length_b   1.000
_cell.length_c   1.000
_cell.angle_alpha   90.00
_cell.angle_beta   90.00
_cell.angle_gamma   90.00
#
_symmetry.space_group_name_H-M   'P 1'
#
loop_
_entity.id
_entity.type
_entity.pdbx_description
1 polymer ?
#
loop_
_entity_poly.entity_id
_entity_poly.type
_entity_poly.pdbx_seq_one_letter_code
_entity_poly.pdbx_strand_id
1 'polypeptide(L)'
;MYCPQVWKPRLGVALVEVLCAIAMVFLLASVMVGHFNARAAAHQTQCLLNLKESSLAFRSYANDNRDRLPMVVPMALGGAREAAVRGDLARVFQSLSGELERPGHLICPADNREPASDLGSLGRENVSYFLGVDARKEKPDSMLLGDRNLWSNDRARLLTGTYVVGSPAEDVGWSDERHRRSGNVAFSDGSAGNVDPNELQRLLADAGGCHTRLLFPSSCSGNGVAR
;
A
#
# COMPACT_ATOMS: atom_id res chain seq x y z
N MET A 1 37.27 63.85 -5.03
CA MET A 1 37.58 62.96 -6.17
C MET A 1 37.46 61.52 -5.68
N TYR A 2 36.33 60.86 -5.96
CA TYR A 2 36.14 59.43 -5.71
C TYR A 2 36.06 58.76 -7.08
N CYS A 3 36.99 57.86 -7.37
CA CYS A 3 36.99 57.06 -8.59
C CYS A 3 36.13 55.81 -8.34
N PRO A 4 35.03 55.58 -9.06
CA PRO A 4 34.24 54.37 -8.90
C PRO A 4 35.02 53.18 -9.48
N GLN A 5 35.23 52.15 -8.65
CA GLN A 5 35.79 50.87 -9.09
C GLN A 5 34.74 50.15 -9.94
N VAL A 6 34.87 50.25 -11.26
CA VAL A 6 34.08 49.46 -12.21
C VAL A 6 34.61 48.03 -12.19
N TRP A 7 33.87 47.11 -11.58
CA TRP A 7 34.17 45.69 -11.60
C TRP A 7 34.02 45.19 -13.04
N LYS A 8 35.15 44.89 -13.70
CA LYS A 8 35.14 44.18 -14.99
C LYS A 8 34.96 42.68 -14.72
N PRO A 9 33.83 42.05 -15.09
CA PRO A 9 33.73 40.60 -15.06
C PRO A 9 34.73 40.03 -16.07
N ARG A 10 35.62 39.13 -15.63
CA ARG A 10 36.51 38.39 -16.52
C ARG A 10 35.65 37.38 -17.29
N LEU A 11 35.42 37.66 -18.56
CA LEU A 11 34.74 36.77 -19.49
C LEU A 11 35.70 35.65 -19.89
N GLY A 12 35.53 34.46 -19.31
CA GLY A 12 36.33 33.27 -19.65
C GLY A 12 36.50 32.35 -18.46
N VAL A 13 35.46 31.59 -18.13
CA VAL A 13 35.63 30.39 -17.29
C VAL A 13 36.57 29.45 -18.05
N ALA A 14 37.62 28.94 -17.42
CA ALA A 14 38.49 27.98 -18.07
C ALA A 14 37.69 26.72 -18.41
N LEU A 15 37.87 26.14 -19.61
CA LEU A 15 37.16 24.93 -20.02
C LEU A 15 37.33 23.79 -18.99
N VAL A 16 38.48 23.76 -18.32
CA VAL A 16 38.80 22.86 -17.20
C VAL A 16 37.88 23.08 -16.00
N GLU A 17 37.62 24.32 -15.60
CA GLU A 17 36.78 24.64 -14.44
C GLU A 17 35.32 24.22 -14.68
N VAL A 18 34.83 24.45 -15.90
CA VAL A 18 33.49 23.98 -16.32
C VAL A 18 33.41 22.46 -16.32
N LEU A 19 34.42 21.76 -16.84
CA LEU A 19 34.46 20.29 -16.83
C LEU A 19 34.52 19.71 -15.40
N CYS A 20 35.33 20.30 -14.52
CA CYS A 20 35.39 19.90 -13.10
C CYS A 20 34.05 20.10 -12.40
N ALA A 21 33.38 21.24 -12.62
CA ALA A 21 32.06 21.51 -12.06
C ALA A 21 31.01 20.50 -12.54
N ILE A 22 30.97 20.22 -13.84
CA ILE A 22 30.07 19.23 -14.43
C ILE A 22 30.36 17.82 -13.85
N ALA A 23 31.62 17.43 -13.73
CA ALA A 23 32.00 16.15 -13.14
C ALA A 23 31.54 16.00 -11.68
N MET A 24 31.66 17.06 -10.88
CA MET A 24 31.14 17.07 -9.50
C MET A 24 29.61 16.94 -9.46
N VAL A 25 28.89 17.62 -10.35
CA VAL A 25 27.42 17.50 -10.44
C VAL A 25 27.00 16.08 -10.78
N PHE A 26 27.65 15.43 -11.75
CA PHE A 26 27.33 14.03 -12.10
C PHE A 26 27.65 13.07 -10.96
N LEU A 27 28.74 13.30 -10.22
CA LEU A 27 29.09 12.49 -9.05
C LEU A 27 28.02 12.60 -7.97
N LEU A 28 27.58 13.81 -7.62
CA LEU A 28 26.50 14.03 -6.64
C LEU A 28 25.16 13.45 -7.11
N ALA A 29 24.81 13.63 -8.39
CA ALA A 29 23.58 13.10 -8.96
C ALA A 29 23.52 11.56 -8.88
N SER A 30 24.63 10.87 -9.14
CA SER A 30 24.66 9.40 -9.05
C SER A 30 24.39 8.88 -7.63
N VAL A 31 24.91 9.54 -6.59
CA VAL A 31 24.63 9.21 -5.19
C VAL A 31 23.16 9.43 -4.84
N MET A 32 22.55 10.51 -5.32
CA MET A 32 21.12 10.79 -5.09
C MET A 32 20.22 9.71 -5.70
N VAL A 33 20.50 9.25 -6.93
CA VAL A 33 19.75 8.15 -7.55
C VAL A 33 19.82 6.87 -6.72
N GLY A 34 21.01 6.54 -6.17
CA GLY A 34 21.19 5.43 -5.25
C GLY A 34 20.33 5.55 -3.99
N HIS A 35 20.29 6.75 -3.38
CA HIS A 35 19.47 7.02 -2.19
C HIS A 35 17.97 6.81 -2.45
N PHE A 36 17.44 7.31 -3.57
CA PHE A 36 16.02 7.14 -3.90
C PHE A 36 15.62 5.67 -4.10
N ASN A 37 16.48 4.87 -4.75
CA ASN A 37 16.25 3.44 -4.91
C ASN A 37 16.30 2.68 -3.59
N ALA A 38 17.28 3.00 -2.74
CA ALA A 38 17.40 2.40 -1.41
C ALA A 38 16.18 2.74 -0.54
N ARG A 39 15.69 3.98 -0.60
CA ARG A 39 14.48 4.41 0.12
C ARG A 39 13.24 3.67 -0.36
N ALA A 40 13.04 3.53 -1.68
CA ALA A 40 11.91 2.79 -2.23
C ALA A 40 11.92 1.32 -1.80
N ALA A 41 13.09 0.67 -1.83
CA ALA A 41 13.24 -0.70 -1.33
C ALA A 41 12.95 -0.81 0.17
N ALA A 42 13.48 0.11 0.98
CA ALA A 42 13.21 0.15 2.42
C ALA A 42 11.71 0.34 2.73
N HIS A 43 11.04 1.24 2.01
CA HIS A 43 9.59 1.45 2.12
C HIS A 43 8.81 0.18 1.75
N GLN A 44 9.23 -0.55 0.70
CA GLN A 44 8.60 -1.80 0.31
C GLN A 44 8.78 -2.90 1.37
N THR A 45 9.99 -3.03 1.94
CA THR A 45 10.23 -3.98 3.03
C THR A 45 9.42 -3.63 4.29
N GLN A 46 9.38 -2.35 4.67
CA GLN A 46 8.58 -1.91 5.82
C GLN A 46 7.07 -2.10 5.57
N CYS A 47 6.60 -1.85 4.35
CA CYS A 47 5.23 -2.16 3.94
C CYS A 47 4.91 -3.65 4.13
N LEU A 48 5.81 -4.53 3.69
CA LEU A 48 5.66 -5.97 3.84
C LEU A 48 5.60 -6.39 5.32
N LEU A 49 6.46 -5.80 6.15
CA LEU A 49 6.44 -6.04 7.60
C LEU A 49 5.14 -5.55 8.25
N ASN A 50 4.65 -4.38 7.86
CA ASN A 50 3.37 -3.84 8.32
C ASN A 50 2.18 -4.76 7.98
N LEU A 51 2.16 -5.29 6.74
CA LEU A 51 1.17 -6.28 6.31
C LEU A 51 1.26 -7.58 7.12
N LYS A 52 2.48 -8.04 7.40
CA LYS A 52 2.71 -9.24 8.22
C LYS A 52 2.24 -9.06 9.66
N GLU A 53 2.58 -7.94 10.31
CA GLU A 53 2.08 -7.64 11.66
C GLU A 53 0.55 -7.55 11.68
N SER A 54 -0.04 -6.92 10.65
CA SER A 54 -1.49 -6.83 10.53
C SER A 54 -2.14 -8.22 10.34
N SER A 55 -1.58 -9.09 9.49
CA SER A 55 -2.12 -10.45 9.30
C SER A 55 -1.97 -11.33 10.55
N LEU A 56 -0.90 -11.14 11.32
CA LEU A 56 -0.74 -11.79 12.62
C LEU A 56 -1.79 -11.31 13.63
N ALA A 57 -2.15 -10.03 13.66
CA ALA A 57 -3.24 -9.52 14.50
C ALA A 57 -4.60 -10.17 14.15
N PHE A 58 -4.89 -10.35 12.85
CA PHE A 58 -6.07 -11.11 12.41
C PHE A 58 -6.07 -12.56 12.92
N ARG A 59 -4.90 -13.22 12.94
CA ARG A 59 -4.76 -14.58 13.47
C ARG A 59 -4.90 -14.63 14.98
N SER A 60 -4.34 -13.64 15.68
CA SER A 60 -4.48 -13.49 17.13
C SER A 60 -5.95 -13.36 17.51
N TYR A 61 -6.68 -12.45 16.86
CA TYR A 61 -8.14 -12.36 16.99
C TYR A 61 -8.83 -13.71 16.81
N ALA A 62 -8.47 -14.45 15.74
CA ALA A 62 -9.11 -15.71 15.44
C ALA A 62 -8.83 -16.79 16.50
N ASN A 63 -7.64 -16.81 17.11
CA ASN A 63 -7.33 -17.72 18.22
C ASN A 63 -8.33 -17.53 19.38
N ASP A 64 -8.70 -16.29 19.67
CA ASP A 64 -9.64 -15.96 20.75
C ASP A 64 -11.11 -16.10 20.33
N ASN A 65 -11.38 -16.23 19.02
CA ASN A 65 -12.72 -16.22 18.43
C ASN A 65 -13.13 -17.53 17.74
N ARG A 66 -12.68 -18.67 18.27
CA ARG A 66 -12.97 -20.03 17.74
C ARG A 66 -12.53 -20.19 16.29
N ASP A 67 -11.29 -19.77 16.00
CA ASP A 67 -10.63 -19.82 14.70
C ASP A 67 -11.28 -18.97 13.60
N ARG A 68 -12.26 -18.13 13.95
CA ARG A 68 -12.94 -17.25 12.99
C ARG A 68 -12.31 -15.88 12.93
N LEU A 69 -11.96 -15.46 11.72
CA LEU A 69 -11.55 -14.10 11.43
C LEU A 69 -12.71 -13.10 11.68
N PRO A 70 -12.42 -11.82 11.95
CA PRO A 70 -13.45 -10.82 12.29
C PRO A 70 -14.55 -10.69 11.23
N MET A 71 -14.20 -10.91 9.95
CA MET A 71 -15.11 -10.84 8.80
C MET A 71 -16.27 -11.84 8.86
N VAL A 72 -16.13 -12.90 9.65
CA VAL A 72 -17.13 -13.96 9.78
C VAL A 72 -17.88 -13.85 11.10
N VAL A 73 -17.33 -13.11 12.07
CA VAL A 73 -17.93 -12.93 13.40
C VAL A 73 -18.89 -11.73 13.38
N PRO A 74 -20.13 -11.86 13.90
CA PRO A 74 -21.06 -10.74 13.99
C PRO A 74 -20.52 -9.59 14.84
N MET A 75 -20.82 -8.34 14.48
CA MET A 75 -20.44 -7.15 15.24
C MET A 75 -20.99 -7.17 16.67
N ALA A 76 -22.17 -7.76 16.89
CA ALA A 76 -22.74 -7.94 18.23
C ALA A 76 -21.90 -8.84 19.15
N LEU A 77 -20.97 -9.61 18.59
CA LEU A 77 -20.03 -10.49 19.29
C LEU A 77 -18.58 -9.99 19.18
N GLY A 78 -18.37 -8.71 18.85
CA GLY A 78 -17.03 -8.12 18.73
C GLY A 78 -16.35 -8.31 17.38
N GLY A 79 -17.03 -8.91 16.39
CA GLY A 79 -16.49 -9.07 15.04
C GLY A 79 -16.80 -7.90 14.10
N ALA A 80 -16.71 -8.16 12.80
CA ALA A 80 -16.86 -7.16 11.74
C ALA A 80 -17.64 -7.66 10.52
N ARG A 81 -18.40 -8.77 10.62
CA ARG A 81 -19.12 -9.34 9.47
C ARG A 81 -20.04 -8.35 8.78
N GLU A 82 -20.84 -7.59 9.51
CA GLU A 82 -21.77 -6.62 8.95
C GLU A 82 -21.04 -5.40 8.36
N ALA A 83 -19.84 -5.07 8.85
CA ALA A 83 -18.98 -4.04 8.27
C ALA A 83 -18.35 -4.51 6.95
N ALA A 84 -17.83 -5.73 6.93
CA ALA A 84 -17.29 -6.39 5.74
C ALA A 84 -18.27 -6.39 4.57
N VAL A 85 -19.52 -6.80 4.85
CA VAL A 85 -20.59 -6.86 3.85
C VAL A 85 -20.95 -5.47 3.32
N ARG A 86 -20.91 -4.44 4.17
CA ARG A 86 -21.18 -3.04 3.78
C ARG A 86 -20.00 -2.34 3.11
N GLY A 87 -18.83 -2.98 3.05
CA GLY A 87 -17.62 -2.36 2.53
C GLY A 87 -17.00 -1.32 3.47
N ASP A 88 -17.22 -1.46 4.78
CA ASP A 88 -16.64 -0.58 5.80
C ASP A 88 -15.32 -1.17 6.33
N LEU A 89 -14.24 -0.90 5.58
CA LEU A 89 -12.91 -1.42 5.88
C LEU A 89 -12.38 -0.93 7.24
N ALA A 90 -12.64 0.33 7.59
CA ALA A 90 -12.19 0.91 8.85
C ALA A 90 -12.81 0.20 10.05
N ARG A 91 -14.12 -0.12 9.98
CA ARG A 91 -14.81 -0.90 11.02
C ARG A 91 -14.26 -2.32 11.18
N VAL A 92 -13.71 -2.92 10.12
CA VAL A 92 -13.01 -4.20 10.25
C VAL A 92 -11.77 -4.05 11.10
N PHE A 93 -10.87 -3.12 10.76
CA PHE A 93 -9.64 -2.94 11.51
C PHE A 93 -9.89 -2.46 12.94
N GLN A 94 -10.98 -1.72 13.18
CA GLN A 94 -11.42 -1.38 14.54
C GLN A 94 -11.76 -2.60 15.40
N SER A 95 -12.29 -3.67 14.82
CA SER A 95 -12.58 -4.91 15.57
C SER A 95 -11.33 -5.63 16.06
N LEU A 96 -10.14 -5.27 15.53
CA LEU A 96 -8.85 -5.77 15.98
C LEU A 96 -8.24 -4.93 17.12
N SER A 97 -9.01 -4.03 17.74
CA SER A 97 -8.55 -3.27 18.90
C SER A 97 -8.18 -4.22 20.04
N GLY A 98 -6.91 -4.21 20.45
CA GLY A 98 -6.34 -5.15 21.40
C GLY A 98 -5.38 -6.16 20.76
N GLU A 99 -5.57 -6.49 19.48
CA GLU A 99 -4.67 -7.37 18.71
C GLU A 99 -3.66 -6.59 17.88
N LEU A 100 -4.08 -5.41 17.40
CA LEU A 100 -3.24 -4.50 16.64
C LEU A 100 -3.01 -3.23 17.47
N GLU A 101 -1.79 -2.99 17.90
CA GLU A 101 -1.49 -1.91 18.85
C GLU A 101 -1.42 -0.52 18.19
N ARG A 102 -0.96 -0.45 16.93
CA ARG A 102 -0.62 0.82 16.27
C ARG A 102 -1.27 0.94 14.89
N PRO A 103 -2.08 1.98 14.63
CA PRO A 103 -2.65 2.26 13.29
C PRO A 103 -1.59 2.45 12.20
N GLY A 104 -0.35 2.81 12.57
CA GLY A 104 0.77 2.93 11.62
C GLY A 104 1.08 1.65 10.84
N HIS A 105 0.74 0.46 11.37
CA HIS A 105 0.87 -0.80 10.61
C HIS A 105 -0.16 -0.94 9.50
N LEU A 106 -1.18 -0.07 9.43
CA LEU A 106 -2.18 -0.05 8.35
C LEU A 106 -1.77 0.88 7.20
N ILE A 107 -0.61 1.51 7.29
CA ILE A 107 -0.09 2.45 6.30
C ILE A 107 1.13 1.87 5.61
N CYS A 108 1.09 1.88 4.29
CA CYS A 108 2.27 1.61 3.47
C CYS A 108 3.14 2.87 3.45
N PRO A 109 4.44 2.81 3.77
CA PRO A 109 5.32 3.98 3.71
C PRO A 109 5.48 4.61 2.32
N ALA A 110 5.09 3.89 1.26
CA ALA A 110 5.05 4.41 -0.12
C ALA A 110 3.68 4.99 -0.51
N ASP A 111 2.67 4.95 0.37
CA ASP A 111 1.38 5.59 0.16
C ASP A 111 1.38 7.00 0.77
N ASN A 112 0.54 7.89 0.22
CA ASN A 112 0.38 9.26 0.72
C ASN A 112 -0.72 9.34 1.80
N ARG A 113 -1.00 8.23 2.47
CA ARG A 113 -2.02 8.13 3.52
C ARG A 113 -1.38 8.35 4.87
N GLU A 114 -2.11 9.03 5.73
CA GLU A 114 -1.69 9.26 7.10
C GLU A 114 -2.39 8.28 8.04
N PRO A 115 -1.68 7.74 9.04
CA PRO A 115 -2.30 6.90 10.05
C PRO A 115 -3.31 7.71 10.87
N ALA A 116 -4.33 7.03 11.39
CA ALA A 116 -5.19 7.61 12.42
C ALA A 116 -4.45 7.71 13.76
N SER A 117 -4.98 8.50 14.71
CA SER A 117 -4.40 8.62 16.07
C SER A 117 -4.43 7.32 16.85
N ASP A 118 -5.50 6.54 16.63
CA ASP A 118 -5.80 5.28 17.29
C ASP A 118 -6.75 4.47 16.40
N LEU A 119 -6.92 3.17 16.68
CA LEU A 119 -7.79 2.32 15.86
C LEU A 119 -9.25 2.78 15.89
N GLY A 120 -9.76 3.24 17.03
CA GLY A 120 -11.14 3.70 17.20
C GLY A 120 -11.50 4.90 16.32
N SER A 121 -10.51 5.73 16.01
CA SER A 121 -10.63 6.89 15.11
C SER A 121 -10.43 6.57 13.61
N LEU A 122 -10.16 5.31 13.24
CA LEU A 122 -9.93 4.94 11.83
C LEU A 122 -11.06 5.40 10.92
N GLY A 123 -10.70 6.12 9.87
CA GLY A 123 -11.57 6.51 8.77
C GLY A 123 -11.25 5.77 7.47
N ARG A 124 -11.95 6.14 6.40
CA ARG A 124 -11.83 5.52 5.07
C ARG A 124 -10.46 5.76 4.41
N GLU A 125 -9.76 6.82 4.83
CA GLU A 125 -8.47 7.26 4.28
C GLU A 125 -7.26 6.76 5.08
N ASN A 126 -7.45 6.05 6.20
CA ASN A 126 -6.36 5.69 7.12
C ASN A 126 -5.85 4.25 6.95
N VAL A 127 -6.08 3.66 5.77
CA VAL A 127 -5.68 2.28 5.45
C VAL A 127 -5.13 2.20 4.03
N SER A 128 -3.92 1.67 3.87
CA SER A 128 -3.23 1.49 2.58
C SER A 128 -3.45 0.13 1.92
N TYR A 129 -4.17 -0.76 2.59
CA TYR A 129 -4.30 -2.16 2.20
C TYR A 129 -5.74 -2.52 1.83
N PHE A 130 -5.91 -3.37 0.81
CA PHE A 130 -7.16 -4.10 0.62
C PHE A 130 -7.27 -5.25 1.61
N LEU A 131 -8.48 -5.78 1.74
CA LEU A 131 -8.82 -6.91 2.59
C LEU A 131 -9.55 -8.00 1.79
N GLY A 132 -9.08 -9.24 1.87
CA GLY A 132 -9.79 -10.40 1.38
C GLY A 132 -10.95 -10.74 2.31
N VAL A 133 -12.17 -10.39 1.91
CA VAL A 133 -13.37 -10.52 2.76
C VAL A 133 -13.69 -12.00 3.04
N ASP A 134 -13.43 -12.86 2.07
CA ASP A 134 -13.72 -14.30 2.13
C ASP A 134 -12.51 -15.14 2.58
N ALA A 135 -11.44 -14.48 3.03
CA ALA A 135 -10.28 -15.11 3.63
C ALA A 135 -10.68 -15.89 4.90
N ARG A 136 -10.01 -17.02 5.13
CA ARG A 136 -10.32 -17.94 6.24
C ARG A 136 -9.03 -18.46 6.84
N LYS A 137 -8.99 -18.59 8.17
CA LYS A 137 -7.83 -19.17 8.86
C LYS A 137 -7.56 -20.61 8.40
N GLU A 138 -8.62 -21.35 8.05
CA GLU A 138 -8.55 -22.74 7.56
C GLU A 138 -8.10 -22.85 6.10
N LYS A 139 -7.98 -21.73 5.38
CA LYS A 139 -7.40 -21.63 4.03
C LYS A 139 -6.14 -20.78 4.09
N PRO A 140 -5.00 -21.36 4.50
CA PRO A 140 -3.76 -20.64 4.84
C PRO A 140 -3.25 -19.73 3.71
N ASP A 141 -3.44 -20.17 2.47
CA ASP A 141 -3.04 -19.55 1.20
C ASP A 141 -4.02 -18.48 0.68
N SER A 142 -5.15 -18.25 1.37
CA SER A 142 -6.09 -17.21 0.96
C SER A 142 -5.52 -15.82 1.24
N MET A 143 -5.56 -14.96 0.22
CA MET A 143 -5.16 -13.55 0.34
C MET A 143 -6.01 -12.87 1.41
N LEU A 144 -5.36 -12.37 2.46
CA LEU A 144 -6.03 -11.70 3.58
C LEU A 144 -5.88 -10.19 3.46
N LEU A 145 -4.66 -9.69 3.24
CA LEU A 145 -4.37 -8.27 3.06
C LEU A 145 -3.46 -8.08 1.86
N GLY A 146 -3.46 -6.89 1.26
CA GLY A 146 -2.42 -6.54 0.29
C GLY A 146 -2.49 -5.08 -0.10
N ASP A 147 -1.49 -4.60 -0.84
CA ASP A 147 -1.43 -3.20 -1.23
C ASP A 147 -2.63 -2.79 -2.08
N ARG A 148 -3.19 -1.60 -1.80
CA ARG A 148 -4.38 -1.11 -2.52
C ARG A 148 -4.12 -0.68 -3.98
N ASN A 149 -2.89 -0.79 -4.48
CA ASN A 149 -2.48 -0.23 -5.78
C ASN A 149 -2.89 -1.11 -6.98
N LEU A 150 -3.96 -1.89 -6.83
CA LEU A 150 -4.58 -2.64 -7.92
C LEU A 150 -5.49 -1.74 -8.73
N TRP A 151 -5.44 -1.84 -10.05
CA TRP A 151 -6.34 -1.16 -10.99
C TRP A 151 -7.21 -2.17 -11.71
N SER A 152 -8.27 -1.68 -12.34
CA SER A 152 -9.10 -2.45 -13.25
C SER A 152 -9.32 -1.73 -14.57
N ASN A 153 -9.46 -2.53 -15.63
CA ASN A 153 -10.02 -2.20 -16.95
C ASN A 153 -9.35 -1.18 -17.85
N ASP A 154 -8.60 -0.20 -17.33
CA ASP A 154 -7.98 0.83 -18.17
C ASP A 154 -6.66 1.36 -17.60
N ARG A 155 -6.12 0.76 -16.52
CA ARG A 155 -4.97 1.27 -15.73
C ARG A 155 -5.16 2.68 -15.14
N ALA A 156 -6.25 3.35 -15.48
CA ALA A 156 -6.48 4.76 -15.18
C ALA A 156 -7.00 5.00 -13.76
N ARG A 157 -7.58 3.98 -13.11
CA ARG A 157 -8.15 4.10 -11.77
C ARG A 157 -7.84 2.88 -10.92
N LEU A 158 -7.43 3.14 -9.68
CA LEU A 158 -7.30 2.12 -8.66
C LEU A 158 -8.67 1.56 -8.28
N LEU A 159 -8.70 0.29 -7.89
CA LEU A 159 -9.85 -0.36 -7.31
C LEU A 159 -10.21 0.32 -5.98
N THR A 160 -11.52 0.52 -5.78
CA THR A 160 -12.09 1.09 -4.56
C THR A 160 -13.36 0.34 -4.20
N GLY A 161 -13.68 0.24 -2.91
CA GLY A 161 -14.84 -0.54 -2.47
C GLY A 161 -14.68 -2.05 -2.75
N THR A 162 -15.78 -2.76 -2.93
CA THR A 162 -15.76 -4.21 -3.10
C THR A 162 -15.56 -4.60 -4.56
N TYR A 163 -14.51 -5.37 -4.82
CA TYR A 163 -14.25 -6.04 -6.09
C TYR A 163 -14.52 -7.55 -5.96
N VAL A 164 -15.20 -8.15 -6.93
CA VAL A 164 -15.49 -9.60 -6.96
C VAL A 164 -14.57 -10.24 -8.00
N VAL A 165 -13.67 -11.11 -7.53
CA VAL A 165 -12.72 -11.80 -8.41
C VAL A 165 -13.48 -12.72 -9.38
N GLY A 166 -13.09 -12.68 -10.66
CA GLY A 166 -13.70 -13.49 -11.72
C GLY A 166 -14.97 -12.88 -12.34
N SER A 167 -15.33 -11.63 -12.01
CA SER A 167 -16.38 -10.93 -12.75
C SER A 167 -15.96 -10.76 -14.22
N PRO A 168 -16.83 -11.06 -15.20
CA PRO A 168 -16.49 -11.27 -16.63
C PRO A 168 -16.02 -10.05 -17.42
N ALA A 169 -15.53 -9.00 -16.76
CA ALA A 169 -15.26 -7.72 -17.40
C ALA A 169 -13.92 -7.07 -17.06
N GLU A 170 -13.01 -7.64 -16.25
CA GLU A 170 -11.94 -6.82 -15.66
C GLU A 170 -10.53 -7.44 -15.69
N ASP A 171 -9.63 -6.88 -16.49
CA ASP A 171 -8.17 -7.02 -16.30
C ASP A 171 -7.79 -6.34 -14.99
N VAL A 172 -7.17 -7.08 -14.07
CA VAL A 172 -6.65 -6.55 -12.80
C VAL A 172 -5.14 -6.58 -12.80
N GLY A 173 -4.50 -5.51 -12.36
CA GLY A 173 -3.05 -5.46 -12.27
C GLY A 173 -2.53 -4.47 -11.24
N TRP A 174 -1.24 -4.57 -10.96
CA TRP A 174 -0.53 -3.57 -10.15
C TRP A 174 -0.30 -2.29 -10.94
N SER A 175 -0.55 -1.15 -10.30
CA SER A 175 -0.18 0.18 -10.82
C SER A 175 1.27 0.53 -10.46
N ASP A 176 1.79 1.57 -11.12
CA ASP A 176 3.15 2.09 -10.90
C ASP A 176 3.30 2.89 -9.59
N GLU A 177 2.21 3.37 -8.99
CA GLU A 177 2.23 4.46 -7.97
C GLU A 177 2.96 4.16 -6.66
N ARG A 178 3.19 2.88 -6.30
CA ARG A 178 3.76 2.51 -4.98
C ARG A 178 4.95 1.57 -5.06
N HIS A 179 4.77 0.41 -5.70
CA HIS A 179 5.78 -0.65 -5.74
C HIS A 179 6.13 -1.07 -7.18
N ARG A 180 6.19 -0.10 -8.11
CA ARG A 180 6.69 -0.28 -9.49
C ARG A 180 6.10 -1.52 -10.18
N ARG A 181 4.76 -1.59 -10.26
CA ARG A 181 4.01 -2.73 -10.87
C ARG A 181 4.11 -4.05 -10.12
N SER A 182 4.41 -4.01 -8.83
CA SER A 182 4.18 -5.10 -7.90
C SER A 182 3.33 -4.61 -6.73
N GLY A 183 3.02 -5.52 -5.81
CA GLY A 183 2.44 -5.18 -4.52
C GLY A 183 2.78 -6.26 -3.51
N ASN A 184 2.70 -5.93 -2.23
CA ASN A 184 2.84 -6.88 -1.15
C ASN A 184 1.47 -7.47 -0.82
N VAL A 185 1.43 -8.76 -0.53
CA VAL A 185 0.23 -9.49 -0.12
C VAL A 185 0.57 -10.32 1.10
N ALA A 186 -0.31 -10.28 2.10
CA ALA A 186 -0.27 -11.16 3.26
C ALA A 186 -1.44 -12.15 3.22
N PHE A 187 -1.16 -13.37 3.63
CA PHE A 187 -2.08 -14.49 3.59
C PHE A 187 -2.64 -14.79 4.98
N SER A 188 -3.71 -15.59 5.02
CA SER A 188 -4.38 -15.96 6.27
C SER A 188 -3.51 -16.77 7.23
N ASP A 189 -2.42 -17.35 6.74
CA ASP A 189 -1.41 -18.07 7.53
C ASP A 189 -0.43 -17.17 8.31
N GLY A 190 -0.43 -15.87 8.03
CA GLY A 190 0.50 -14.90 8.62
C GLY A 190 1.80 -14.73 7.82
N SER A 191 1.94 -15.43 6.70
CA SER A 191 2.99 -15.17 5.72
C SER A 191 2.66 -13.93 4.90
N ALA A 192 3.69 -13.32 4.33
CA ALA A 192 3.55 -12.21 3.41
C ALA A 192 4.67 -12.25 2.38
N GLY A 193 4.37 -11.85 1.15
CA GLY A 193 5.32 -11.82 0.06
C GLY A 193 5.09 -10.62 -0.87
N ASN A 194 6.11 -10.30 -1.66
CA ASN A 194 5.92 -9.43 -2.80
C ASN A 194 5.37 -10.26 -3.96
N VAL A 195 4.30 -9.76 -4.58
CA VAL A 195 3.54 -10.41 -5.64
C VAL A 195 3.73 -9.61 -6.91
N ASP A 196 4.29 -10.26 -7.93
CA ASP A 196 4.45 -9.68 -9.25
C ASP A 196 3.14 -9.81 -10.09
N PRO A 197 3.05 -9.21 -11.29
CA PRO A 197 1.85 -9.31 -12.11
C PRO A 197 1.44 -10.74 -12.49
N ASN A 198 2.39 -11.65 -12.69
CA ASN A 198 2.09 -13.03 -13.08
C ASN A 198 1.55 -13.82 -11.89
N GLU A 199 2.17 -13.64 -10.72
CA GLU A 199 1.72 -14.25 -9.48
C GLU A 199 0.34 -13.71 -9.06
N LEU A 200 0.09 -12.40 -9.24
CA LEU A 200 -1.24 -11.83 -9.04
C LEU A 200 -2.30 -12.53 -9.89
N GLN A 201 -2.05 -12.77 -11.18
CA GLN A 201 -3.01 -13.48 -12.03
C GLN A 201 -3.27 -14.91 -11.53
N ARG A 202 -2.24 -15.62 -11.04
CA ARG A 202 -2.41 -16.96 -10.45
C ARG A 202 -3.29 -16.89 -9.20
N LEU A 203 -2.98 -16.00 -8.27
CA LEU A 203 -3.75 -15.81 -7.03
C LEU A 203 -5.22 -15.44 -7.33
N LEU A 204 -5.47 -14.58 -8.32
CA LEU A 204 -6.81 -14.21 -8.74
C LEU A 204 -7.54 -15.38 -9.43
N ALA A 205 -6.86 -16.15 -10.27
CA ALA A 205 -7.45 -17.33 -10.91
C ALA A 205 -7.87 -18.39 -9.87
N ASP A 206 -6.99 -18.68 -8.91
CA ASP A 206 -7.26 -19.62 -7.82
C ASP A 206 -8.40 -19.14 -6.92
N ALA A 207 -8.48 -17.83 -6.66
CA ALA A 207 -9.53 -17.20 -5.88
C ALA A 207 -10.88 -17.08 -6.62
N GLY A 208 -10.86 -16.96 -7.96
CA GLY A 208 -12.03 -16.70 -8.81
C GLY A 208 -13.05 -17.84 -8.82
N GLY A 209 -12.61 -19.08 -8.65
CA GLY A 209 -13.51 -20.24 -8.52
C GLY A 209 -14.42 -20.20 -7.28
N CYS A 210 -14.16 -19.31 -6.33
CA CYS A 210 -14.89 -19.19 -5.06
C CYS A 210 -15.66 -17.86 -4.89
N HIS A 211 -15.81 -17.02 -5.93
CA HIS A 211 -16.37 -15.66 -5.83
C HIS A 211 -15.72 -14.82 -4.72
N THR A 212 -14.39 -14.88 -4.61
CA THR A 212 -13.64 -14.15 -3.58
C THR A 212 -13.83 -12.64 -3.74
N ARG A 213 -14.14 -11.95 -2.65
CA ARG A 213 -14.27 -10.50 -2.60
C ARG A 213 -13.03 -9.85 -2.00
N LEU A 214 -12.54 -8.82 -2.68
CA LEU A 214 -11.50 -7.94 -2.19
C LEU A 214 -12.14 -6.58 -1.85
N LEU A 215 -11.96 -6.11 -0.63
CA LEU A 215 -12.45 -4.83 -0.16
C LEU A 215 -11.30 -3.82 -0.13
N PHE A 216 -11.38 -2.82 -1.00
CA PHE A 216 -10.42 -1.75 -1.11
C PHE A 216 -10.87 -0.53 -0.31
N PRO A 217 -9.92 0.24 0.27
CA PRO A 217 -10.24 1.55 0.81
C PRO A 217 -10.80 2.49 -0.26
N SER A 218 -11.38 3.61 0.15
CA SER A 218 -11.77 4.68 -0.78
C SER A 218 -10.56 5.18 -1.58
N SER A 219 -10.79 5.75 -2.76
CA SER A 219 -9.75 6.57 -3.38
C SER A 219 -9.54 7.79 -2.49
N CYS A 220 -8.28 8.22 -2.34
CA CYS A 220 -8.03 9.55 -1.81
C CYS A 220 -8.76 10.51 -2.77
N SER A 221 -9.68 11.32 -2.26
CA SER A 221 -10.17 12.48 -3.00
C SER A 221 -8.97 13.41 -3.15
N GLY A 222 -8.14 13.15 -4.16
CA GLY A 222 -7.30 14.18 -4.72
C GLY A 222 -8.27 15.24 -5.21
N ASN A 223 -8.20 16.43 -4.61
CA ASN A 223 -8.65 17.63 -5.28
C ASN A 223 -8.28 17.50 -6.76
N GLY A 224 -9.26 17.72 -7.64
CA GLY A 224 -9.01 17.78 -9.07
C GLY A 224 -7.85 18.75 -9.30
N VAL A 225 -6.68 18.20 -9.61
CA VAL A 225 -5.63 18.97 -10.24
C VAL A 225 -5.88 18.79 -11.71
N ALA A 226 -6.56 19.79 -12.28
CA ALA A 226 -6.47 20.08 -13.68
C ALA A 226 -4.98 20.11 -14.08
N ARG A 227 -4.59 19.22 -14.99
CA ARG A 227 -3.71 19.53 -16.13
C ARG A 227 -4.16 18.70 -17.31
#